data_AF-A0A960I6H2-F1
#
_entry.id   AF-A0A960I6H2-F1
#
_cell.length_a   1.000
_cell.length_b   1.000
_cell.length_c   1.000
_cell.angle_alpha   90.00
_cell.angle_beta   90.00
_cell.angle_gamma   90.00
#
_symmetry.space_group_name_H-M   'P 1'
#
loop_
_entity.id
_entity.type
_entity.pdbx_description
1 polymer ?
#
loop_
_entity_poly.entity_id
_entity_poly.type
_entity_poly.pdbx_seq_one_letter_code
_entity_poly.pdbx_strand_id
1 'polypeptide(L)'
;VVACPLDHRVTSYGYRIQEPVRRHFDAEALAAAGVVGPAVGRLAREGWVDVGGRVVRVEDVSEPRRGQSVAVVMDTRWCDSALELAASVDLLVAESTFLSTEADLAHRYGHLTAAQAGRLASEAGARALVLTHFSQRYPDQQSFADEAADWFDGPIHAAADFDRVPVPPRT
;
A
#
# COMPACT_ATOMS: atom_id res chain seq x y z
N VAL A 1 5.21 -10.61 1.24
CA VAL A 1 3.91 -10.48 0.56
C VAL A 1 2.92 -11.32 1.34
N VAL A 2 1.73 -10.78 1.61
CA VAL A 2 0.61 -11.51 2.23
C VAL A 2 -0.50 -11.62 1.20
N ALA A 3 -1.22 -12.73 1.18
CA ALA A 3 -2.38 -12.96 0.32
C ALA A 3 -3.58 -13.36 1.18
N CYS A 4 -4.75 -12.80 0.89
CA CYS A 4 -6.00 -13.14 1.56
C CYS A 4 -7.05 -13.52 0.50
N PRO A 5 -7.93 -14.50 0.78
CA PRO A 5 -9.01 -14.84 -0.13
C PRO A 5 -9.98 -13.68 -0.25
N LEU A 6 -10.46 -13.42 -1.46
CA LEU A 6 -11.46 -12.40 -1.78
C LEU A 6 -12.83 -13.04 -2.04
N ASP A 7 -13.89 -12.24 -2.05
CA ASP A 7 -15.24 -12.70 -2.35
C ASP A 7 -15.53 -12.56 -3.84
N HIS A 8 -15.26 -13.60 -4.61
CA HIS A 8 -15.56 -13.62 -6.04
C HIS A 8 -16.25 -14.92 -6.46
N ARG A 9 -16.78 -14.96 -7.69
CA ARG A 9 -17.49 -16.15 -8.22
C ARG A 9 -16.59 -17.37 -8.40
N VAL A 10 -15.29 -17.14 -8.54
CA VAL A 10 -14.25 -18.16 -8.56
C VAL A 10 -13.19 -17.79 -7.53
N THR A 11 -12.30 -18.71 -7.20
CA THR A 11 -11.18 -18.46 -6.30
C THR A 11 -10.41 -17.21 -6.72
N SER A 12 -10.40 -16.21 -5.85
CA SER A 12 -9.72 -14.93 -6.03
C SER A 12 -8.94 -14.59 -4.78
N TYR A 13 -7.81 -13.91 -4.96
CA TYR A 13 -6.93 -13.47 -3.88
C TYR A 13 -6.50 -12.03 -4.12
N GLY A 14 -6.47 -11.27 -3.04
CA GLY A 14 -5.84 -9.96 -2.98
C GLY A 14 -4.46 -10.09 -2.38
N TYR A 15 -3.58 -9.12 -2.67
CA TYR A 15 -2.20 -9.16 -2.25
C TYR A 15 -1.79 -7.86 -1.56
N ARG A 16 -1.03 -8.00 -0.47
CA ARG A 16 -0.32 -6.90 0.16
C ARG A 16 1.18 -7.10 0.01
N ILE A 17 1.82 -6.18 -0.69
CA ILE A 17 3.28 -6.07 -0.78
C ILE A 17 3.73 -5.05 0.25
N GLN A 18 4.38 -5.53 1.30
CA GLN A 18 4.93 -4.70 2.37
C GLN A 18 6.45 -4.84 2.35
N GLU A 19 7.15 -3.73 2.15
CA GLU A 19 8.58 -3.71 2.40
C GLU A 19 8.86 -3.83 3.90
N PRO A 20 9.95 -4.51 4.29
CA PRO A 20 10.36 -4.57 5.68
C PRO A 20 10.74 -3.18 6.19
N VAL A 21 10.52 -2.96 7.48
CA VAL A 21 11.11 -1.82 8.19
C VAL A 21 12.63 -1.93 8.08
N ARG A 22 13.27 -0.84 7.65
CA ARG A 22 14.73 -0.71 7.61
C ARG A 22 15.17 0.23 8.73
N ARG A 23 16.48 0.42 8.87
CA ARG A 23 17.04 1.47 9.73
C ARG A 23 17.73 2.52 8.87
N HIS A 24 17.57 3.78 9.24
CA HIS A 24 18.34 4.88 8.71
C HIS A 24 19.46 5.21 9.69
N PHE A 25 20.71 5.00 9.28
CA PHE A 25 21.87 5.34 10.10
C PHE A 25 22.19 6.82 9.99
N ASP A 26 22.36 7.46 11.14
CA ASP A 26 22.82 8.83 11.24
C ASP A 26 24.36 8.84 11.12
N ALA A 27 24.86 9.48 10.07
CA ALA A 27 26.29 9.54 9.80
C ALA A 27 27.06 10.35 10.87
N GLU A 28 26.47 11.41 11.39
CA GLU A 28 27.07 12.24 12.43
C GLU A 28 27.09 11.50 13.77
N ALA A 29 25.99 10.83 14.12
CA ALA A 29 25.92 10.04 15.35
C ALA A 29 26.88 8.84 15.31
N LEU A 30 27.01 8.16 14.16
CA LEU A 30 28.01 7.10 13.97
C LEU A 30 29.45 7.63 14.14
N ALA A 31 29.76 8.78 13.54
CA ALA A 31 31.07 9.41 13.63
C ALA A 31 31.38 9.86 15.06
N ALA A 32 30.44 10.55 15.71
CA ALA A 32 30.53 10.93 17.12
C ALA A 32 30.67 9.70 18.03
N ALA A 33 30.11 8.57 17.61
CA ALA A 33 30.21 7.33 18.34
C ALA A 33 31.50 6.52 18.07
N GLY A 34 32.33 6.94 17.10
CA GLY A 34 33.53 6.23 16.68
C GLY A 34 33.25 4.93 15.92
N VAL A 35 32.03 4.72 15.42
CA VAL A 35 31.64 3.53 14.66
C VAL A 35 31.92 3.77 13.18
N VAL A 36 32.94 3.12 12.63
CA VAL A 36 33.37 3.31 11.23
C VAL A 36 33.63 1.98 10.51
N GLY A 37 33.55 2.01 9.17
CA GLY A 37 33.91 0.88 8.31
C GLY A 37 33.10 -0.40 8.63
N PRO A 38 33.75 -1.57 8.72
CA PRO A 38 33.06 -2.85 9.00
C PRO A 38 32.27 -2.88 10.32
N ALA A 39 32.57 -1.98 11.26
CA ALA A 39 31.84 -1.90 12.53
C ALA A 39 30.37 -1.48 12.34
N VAL A 40 30.05 -0.67 11.32
CA VAL A 40 28.66 -0.29 10.99
C VAL A 40 27.84 -1.53 10.61
N GLY A 41 28.43 -2.41 9.78
CA GLY A 41 27.77 -3.66 9.37
C GLY A 41 27.61 -4.66 10.50
N ARG A 42 28.56 -4.71 11.45
CA ARG A 42 28.40 -5.50 12.69
C ARG A 42 27.30 -4.92 13.58
N LEU A 43 27.31 -3.61 13.81
CA LEU A 43 26.28 -2.92 14.57
C LEU A 43 24.87 -3.19 14.02
N ALA A 44 24.70 -3.12 12.70
CA ALA A 44 23.43 -3.40 12.04
C ALA A 44 22.93 -4.86 12.22
N ARG A 45 23.85 -5.83 12.36
CA ARG A 45 23.52 -7.26 12.45
C ARG A 45 23.38 -7.75 13.89
N GLU A 46 24.26 -7.27 14.76
CA GLU A 46 24.40 -7.72 16.15
C GLU A 46 23.63 -6.82 17.12
N GLY A 47 23.20 -5.62 16.67
CA GLY A 47 22.46 -4.65 17.46
C GLY A 47 23.33 -3.78 18.37
N TRP A 48 24.61 -4.12 18.53
CA TRP A 48 25.57 -3.35 19.31
C TRP A 48 27.01 -3.60 18.83
N VAL A 49 27.94 -2.71 19.19
CA VAL A 49 29.39 -2.88 19.06
C VAL A 49 30.12 -2.24 20.24
N ASP A 50 31.28 -2.78 20.62
CA ASP A 50 32.22 -2.10 21.51
C ASP A 50 33.16 -1.20 20.68
N VAL A 51 33.26 0.07 21.08
CA VAL A 51 34.21 1.04 20.54
C VAL A 51 35.07 1.56 21.69
N GLY A 52 36.23 0.94 21.87
CA GLY A 52 37.21 1.39 22.87
C GLY A 52 36.74 1.26 24.31
N GLY A 53 35.98 0.20 24.63
CA GLY A 53 35.40 -0.05 25.96
C GLY A 53 34.04 0.62 26.17
N ARG A 54 33.49 1.30 25.16
CA ARG A 54 32.14 1.88 25.18
C ARG A 54 31.21 1.07 24.27
N VAL A 55 30.11 0.58 24.84
CA VAL A 55 29.05 -0.09 24.08
C VAL A 55 28.22 0.97 23.35
N VAL A 56 28.10 0.81 22.04
CA VAL A 56 27.20 1.59 21.17
C VAL A 56 26.11 0.66 20.68
N ARG A 57 24.84 0.99 20.92
CA ARG A 57 23.68 0.24 20.40
C ARG A 57 23.21 0.83 19.08
N VAL A 58 22.55 0.00 18.28
CA VAL A 58 22.08 0.42 16.97
C VAL A 58 21.02 1.52 17.08
N GLU A 59 20.24 1.53 18.16
CA GLU A 59 19.28 2.58 18.51
C GLU A 59 19.94 3.95 18.78
N ASP A 60 21.18 3.97 19.25
CA ASP A 60 21.87 5.22 19.62
C ASP A 60 22.28 6.05 18.39
N VAL A 61 22.37 5.40 17.22
CA VAL A 61 22.93 5.97 15.99
C VAL A 61 22.10 5.69 14.75
N SER A 62 20.87 5.20 14.93
CA SER A 62 19.94 4.99 13.83
C SER A 62 18.49 4.95 14.29
N GLU A 63 17.59 5.27 13.38
CA GLU A 63 16.15 5.27 13.61
C GLU A 63 15.44 4.25 12.70
N PRO A 64 14.33 3.64 13.14
CA PRO A 64 13.49 2.84 12.25
C PRO A 64 12.94 3.69 11.11
N ARG A 65 13.03 3.17 9.89
CA ARG A 65 12.47 3.76 8.68
C ARG A 65 11.43 2.81 8.09
N ARG A 66 10.17 3.25 8.08
CA ARG A 66 9.03 2.47 7.58
C ARG A 66 9.23 2.07 6.10
N GLY A 67 8.90 0.82 5.81
CA GLY A 67 8.81 0.27 4.46
C GLY A 67 7.62 0.85 3.69
N GLN A 68 7.71 0.99 2.37
CA GLN A 68 6.54 1.29 1.54
C GLN A 68 5.64 0.06 1.41
N SER A 69 4.38 0.31 1.09
CA SER A 69 3.34 -0.71 1.07
C SER A 69 2.34 -0.47 -0.06
N VAL A 70 1.95 -1.57 -0.73
CA VAL A 70 0.97 -1.58 -1.81
C VAL A 70 -0.03 -2.71 -1.55
N ALA A 71 -1.31 -2.44 -1.69
CA ALA A 71 -2.35 -3.47 -1.78
C ALA A 71 -2.89 -3.54 -3.21
N VAL A 72 -3.15 -4.77 -3.68
CA VAL A 72 -3.78 -5.06 -4.96
C VAL A 72 -5.03 -5.89 -4.67
N VAL A 73 -6.19 -5.28 -4.84
CA VAL A 73 -7.52 -5.86 -4.62
C VAL A 73 -8.23 -5.90 -5.97
N MET A 74 -8.20 -7.06 -6.61
CA MET A 74 -8.87 -7.28 -7.90
C MET A 74 -10.23 -7.97 -7.68
N ASP A 75 -10.89 -8.42 -8.75
CA ASP A 75 -12.12 -9.23 -8.81
C ASP A 75 -12.65 -9.70 -7.45
N THR A 76 -13.54 -8.90 -6.86
CA THR A 76 -14.16 -9.12 -5.55
C THR A 76 -15.44 -8.31 -5.36
N ARG A 77 -16.38 -8.85 -4.59
CA ARG A 77 -17.39 -8.07 -3.85
C ARG A 77 -16.71 -7.38 -2.67
N TRP A 78 -17.46 -6.50 -2.01
CA TRP A 78 -17.04 -6.00 -0.71
C TRP A 78 -16.80 -7.17 0.27
N CYS A 79 -15.61 -7.23 0.86
CA CYS A 79 -15.24 -8.25 1.86
C CYS A 79 -14.18 -7.73 2.85
N ASP A 80 -14.15 -8.31 4.05
CA ASP A 80 -13.24 -7.88 5.13
C ASP A 80 -11.76 -8.08 4.77
N SER A 81 -11.44 -9.13 4.01
CA SER A 81 -10.08 -9.36 3.49
C SER A 81 -9.56 -8.18 2.67
N ALA A 82 -10.42 -7.50 1.90
CA ALA A 82 -10.02 -6.33 1.12
C ALA A 82 -9.60 -5.17 2.03
N LEU A 83 -10.37 -4.92 3.10
CA LEU A 83 -10.04 -3.92 4.13
C LEU A 83 -8.73 -4.26 4.85
N GLU A 84 -8.53 -5.52 5.24
CA GLU A 84 -7.32 -5.97 5.92
C GLU A 84 -6.07 -5.78 5.04
N LEU A 85 -6.14 -6.19 3.77
CA LEU A 85 -5.03 -6.02 2.84
C LEU A 85 -4.70 -4.54 2.63
N ALA A 86 -5.72 -3.69 2.48
CA ALA A 86 -5.59 -2.26 2.22
C ALA A 86 -5.22 -1.41 3.45
N ALA A 87 -5.24 -1.96 4.67
CA ALA A 87 -5.06 -1.19 5.90
C ALA A 87 -3.76 -0.35 5.90
N SER A 88 -3.91 0.97 5.91
CA SER A 88 -2.85 1.99 5.95
C SER A 88 -1.75 1.79 4.92
N VAL A 89 -2.10 1.31 3.71
CA VAL A 89 -1.14 1.16 2.62
C VAL A 89 -0.80 2.51 1.98
N ASP A 90 0.39 2.60 1.39
CA ASP A 90 0.77 3.81 0.65
C ASP A 90 0.03 3.89 -0.69
N LEU A 91 -0.22 2.76 -1.35
CA LEU A 91 -0.98 2.72 -2.60
C LEU A 91 -1.96 1.54 -2.58
N LEU A 92 -3.24 1.81 -2.81
CA LEU A 92 -4.25 0.78 -3.08
C LEU A 92 -4.54 0.75 -4.57
N VAL A 93 -4.36 -0.41 -5.21
CA VAL A 93 -4.89 -0.70 -6.55
C VAL A 93 -6.15 -1.52 -6.36
N ALA A 94 -7.30 -0.97 -6.73
CA ALA A 94 -8.60 -1.61 -6.54
C ALA A 94 -9.34 -1.77 -7.87
N GLU A 95 -9.99 -2.93 -8.04
CA GLU A 95 -10.99 -3.07 -9.09
C GLU A 95 -12.15 -2.11 -8.87
N SER A 96 -12.73 -1.66 -9.98
CA SER A 96 -13.82 -0.72 -10.02
C SER A 96 -14.63 -0.99 -11.28
N THR A 97 -15.18 -2.20 -11.37
CA THR A 97 -15.76 -2.71 -12.62
C THR A 97 -16.99 -1.92 -13.08
N PHE A 98 -17.80 -1.46 -12.12
CA PHE A 98 -19.07 -0.77 -12.38
C PHE A 98 -19.16 0.57 -11.66
N LEU A 99 -20.06 1.44 -12.14
CA LEU A 99 -20.55 2.59 -11.38
C LEU A 99 -21.68 2.15 -10.45
N SER A 100 -22.04 3.01 -9.50
CA SER A 100 -23.10 2.73 -8.51
C SER A 100 -24.48 2.54 -9.15
N THR A 101 -24.69 3.09 -10.35
CA THR A 101 -25.89 2.84 -11.18
C THR A 101 -26.08 1.36 -11.53
N GLU A 102 -25.03 0.54 -11.45
CA GLU A 102 -25.05 -0.89 -11.70
C GLU A 102 -24.62 -1.73 -10.49
N ALA A 103 -24.83 -1.24 -9.27
CA ALA A 103 -24.47 -1.94 -8.03
C ALA A 103 -25.02 -3.38 -7.96
N ASP A 104 -26.26 -3.61 -8.42
CA ASP A 104 -26.85 -4.96 -8.49
C ASP A 104 -26.07 -5.90 -9.42
N LEU A 105 -25.55 -5.35 -10.52
CA LEU A 105 -24.77 -6.10 -11.50
C LEU A 105 -23.38 -6.41 -10.95
N ALA A 106 -22.76 -5.44 -10.28
CA ALA A 106 -21.49 -5.59 -9.57
C ALA A 106 -21.59 -6.71 -8.54
N HIS A 107 -22.58 -6.65 -7.65
CA HIS A 107 -22.80 -7.69 -6.65
C HIS A 107 -23.05 -9.07 -7.28
N ARG A 108 -23.91 -9.15 -8.29
CA ARG A 108 -24.23 -10.42 -8.98
C ARG A 108 -22.99 -11.06 -9.60
N TYR A 109 -22.14 -10.27 -10.27
CA TYR A 109 -20.94 -10.77 -10.94
C TYR A 109 -19.70 -10.84 -10.05
N GLY A 110 -19.79 -10.38 -8.82
CA GLY A 110 -18.72 -10.50 -7.85
C GLY A 110 -17.70 -9.37 -7.93
N HIS A 111 -18.14 -8.15 -8.21
CA HIS A 111 -17.29 -6.99 -8.43
C HIS A 111 -17.64 -5.82 -7.50
N LEU A 112 -16.73 -4.85 -7.43
CA LEU A 112 -16.93 -3.58 -6.75
C LEU A 112 -17.50 -2.53 -7.71
N THR A 113 -18.20 -1.56 -7.12
CA THR A 113 -18.44 -0.27 -7.78
C THR A 113 -17.31 0.72 -7.50
N ALA A 114 -17.22 1.81 -8.28
CA ALA A 114 -16.29 2.92 -7.99
C ALA A 114 -16.50 3.51 -6.59
N ALA A 115 -17.76 3.75 -6.19
CA ALA A 115 -18.08 4.19 -4.83
C ALA A 115 -17.55 3.22 -3.77
N GLN A 116 -17.64 1.90 -4.00
CA GLN A 116 -17.10 0.90 -3.09
C GLN A 116 -15.57 0.90 -3.06
N ALA A 117 -14.90 1.08 -4.20
CA ALA A 117 -13.45 1.22 -4.25
C ALA A 117 -12.95 2.47 -3.51
N GLY A 118 -13.63 3.62 -3.70
CA GLY A 118 -13.38 4.85 -2.93
C GLY A 118 -13.59 4.64 -1.43
N ARG A 119 -14.72 4.05 -1.05
CA ARG A 119 -15.02 3.73 0.35
C ARG A 119 -13.99 2.78 0.97
N LEU A 120 -13.53 1.77 0.23
CA LEU A 120 -12.48 0.86 0.65
C LEU A 120 -11.18 1.61 0.95
N ALA A 121 -10.75 2.52 0.06
CA ALA A 121 -9.55 3.34 0.26
C ALA A 121 -9.67 4.23 1.51
N SER A 122 -10.83 4.84 1.70
CA SER A 122 -11.15 5.71 2.83
C SER A 122 -11.15 4.97 4.16
N GLU A 123 -11.94 3.88 4.27
CA GLU A 123 -12.05 3.08 5.49
C GLU A 123 -10.72 2.38 5.84
N ALA A 124 -9.95 1.96 4.85
CA ALA A 124 -8.65 1.37 5.07
C ALA A 124 -7.55 2.40 5.43
N GLY A 125 -7.80 3.70 5.25
CA GLY A 125 -6.79 4.74 5.43
C GLY A 125 -5.64 4.64 4.42
N ALA A 126 -5.94 4.24 3.17
CA ALA A 126 -4.96 4.22 2.10
C ALA A 126 -4.50 5.66 1.77
N ARG A 127 -3.24 5.85 1.40
CA ARG A 127 -2.72 7.18 1.06
C ARG A 127 -3.01 7.62 -0.37
N ALA A 128 -3.25 6.67 -1.28
CA ALA A 128 -3.61 6.92 -2.66
C ALA A 128 -4.38 5.71 -3.22
N LEU A 129 -5.29 5.97 -4.15
CA LEU A 129 -6.14 4.97 -4.80
C LEU A 129 -5.89 4.97 -6.31
N VAL A 130 -5.68 3.78 -6.87
CA VAL A 130 -5.68 3.53 -8.30
C VAL A 130 -6.89 2.66 -8.62
N LEU A 131 -7.78 3.18 -9.46
CA LEU A 131 -8.93 2.45 -9.96
C LEU A 131 -8.55 1.72 -11.25
N THR A 132 -9.01 0.48 -11.40
CA THR A 132 -8.77 -0.32 -12.60
C THR A 132 -9.88 -1.34 -12.84
N HIS A 133 -9.70 -2.22 -13.83
CA HIS A 133 -10.63 -3.30 -14.18
C HIS A 133 -12.01 -2.78 -14.63
N PHE A 134 -12.03 -1.71 -15.43
CA PHE A 134 -13.26 -1.08 -15.89
C PHE A 134 -14.03 -1.95 -16.88
N SER A 135 -15.36 -2.01 -16.74
CA SER A 135 -16.21 -2.63 -17.76
C SER A 135 -16.15 -1.82 -19.06
N GLN A 136 -15.96 -2.50 -20.20
CA GLN A 136 -15.95 -1.90 -21.54
C GLN A 136 -17.24 -1.18 -21.94
N ARG A 137 -18.30 -1.29 -21.13
CA ARG A 137 -19.57 -0.57 -21.36
C ARG A 137 -19.44 0.94 -21.16
N TYR A 138 -18.47 1.38 -20.37
CA TYR A 138 -18.28 2.80 -20.07
C TYR A 138 -17.26 3.39 -21.06
N PRO A 139 -17.60 4.52 -21.71
CA PRO A 139 -16.74 5.12 -22.74
C PRO A 139 -15.54 5.88 -22.16
N ASP A 140 -15.63 6.31 -20.90
CA ASP A 140 -14.62 7.06 -20.18
C ASP A 140 -14.40 6.50 -18.78
N GLN A 141 -13.19 6.70 -18.26
CA GLN A 141 -12.79 6.27 -16.93
C GLN A 141 -12.96 7.38 -15.88
N GLN A 142 -13.24 8.62 -16.31
CA GLN A 142 -13.30 9.78 -15.43
C GLN A 142 -14.49 9.66 -14.47
N SER A 143 -15.63 9.18 -14.96
CA SER A 143 -16.81 8.89 -14.14
C SER A 143 -16.53 7.99 -12.92
N PHE A 144 -15.58 7.06 -13.02
CA PHE A 144 -15.19 6.22 -11.89
C PHE A 144 -14.38 6.98 -10.84
N ALA A 145 -13.46 7.84 -11.28
CA ALA A 145 -12.68 8.68 -10.37
C ALA A 145 -13.60 9.67 -9.64
N ASP A 146 -14.55 10.28 -10.35
CA ASP A 146 -15.51 11.22 -9.79
C ASP A 146 -16.38 10.53 -8.72
N GLU A 147 -16.93 9.35 -9.01
CA GLU A 147 -17.75 8.60 -8.03
C GLU A 147 -16.93 8.10 -6.82
N ALA A 148 -15.68 7.69 -7.03
CA ALA A 148 -14.80 7.31 -5.92
C ALA A 148 -14.42 8.49 -5.01
N ALA A 149 -14.31 9.70 -5.59
CA ALA A 149 -13.97 10.93 -4.88
C ALA A 149 -15.06 11.37 -3.88
N ASP A 150 -16.31 10.94 -4.07
CA ASP A 150 -17.38 11.16 -3.08
C ASP A 150 -17.10 10.44 -1.73
N TRP A 151 -16.18 9.48 -1.71
CA TRP A 151 -15.87 8.66 -0.53
C TRP A 151 -14.42 8.78 -0.04
N PHE A 152 -13.50 9.20 -0.91
CA PHE A 152 -12.07 9.24 -0.61
C PHE A 152 -11.46 10.58 -1.02
N ASP A 153 -11.00 11.34 -0.02
CA ASP A 153 -10.39 12.66 -0.20
C ASP A 153 -8.93 12.62 -0.68
N GLY A 154 -8.33 11.43 -0.75
CA GLY A 154 -6.93 11.25 -1.17
C GLY A 154 -6.76 11.29 -2.70
N PRO A 155 -5.51 11.23 -3.18
CA PRO A 155 -5.24 11.14 -4.61
C PRO A 155 -5.86 9.89 -5.24
N ILE A 156 -6.65 10.09 -6.29
CA ILE A 156 -7.29 9.04 -7.09
C ILE A 156 -6.72 9.08 -8.50
N HIS A 157 -6.36 7.91 -9.04
CA HIS A 157 -5.91 7.74 -10.41
C HIS A 157 -6.75 6.66 -11.10
N ALA A 158 -7.56 7.02 -12.09
CA ALA A 158 -8.20 6.05 -12.97
C ALA A 158 -7.19 5.57 -14.02
N ALA A 159 -6.79 4.30 -13.94
CA ALA A 159 -5.67 3.79 -14.73
C ALA A 159 -6.01 3.59 -16.22
N ALA A 160 -5.18 4.15 -17.10
CA ALA A 160 -5.16 3.81 -18.51
C ALA A 160 -4.05 2.78 -18.81
N ASP A 161 -4.19 2.11 -19.95
CA ASP A 161 -3.16 1.19 -20.43
C ASP A 161 -1.79 1.92 -20.52
N PHE A 162 -0.75 1.25 -20.03
CA PHE A 162 0.64 1.73 -19.97
C PHE A 162 0.95 2.83 -18.95
N ASP A 163 -0.02 3.24 -18.13
CA ASP A 163 0.26 4.20 -17.05
C ASP A 163 1.33 3.70 -16.09
N ARG A 164 2.12 4.67 -15.58
CA ARG A 164 3.11 4.44 -14.53
C ARG A 164 2.74 5.27 -13.31
N VAL A 165 2.16 4.62 -12.32
CA VAL A 165 1.80 5.27 -11.05
C VAL A 165 2.92 5.05 -10.03
N PRO A 166 3.60 6.11 -9.55
CA PRO A 166 4.58 5.97 -8.49
C PRO A 166 3.89 5.66 -7.15
N VAL A 167 4.47 4.77 -6.35
CA VAL A 167 4.05 4.60 -4.96
C VAL A 167 4.36 5.88 -4.19
N PRO A 168 3.42 6.42 -3.39
CA PRO A 168 3.65 7.65 -2.64
C PRO A 168 4.96 7.59 -1.82
N PRO A 169 5.73 8.70 -1.79
CA PRO A 169 7.01 8.72 -1.10
C PRO A 169 6.82 8.41 0.39
N ARG A 170 7.87 7.85 0.99
CA ARG A 170 7.91 7.58 2.43
C ARG A 170 7.73 8.88 3.19
N THR A 171 6.82 8.85 4.16
CA THR A 171 6.73 9.85 5.23
C THR A 171 7.78 9.59 6.28
#